data_AF-A0A927I035-F1
#
_entry.id   AF-A0A927I035-F1
#
_cell.length_a   1.000
_cell.length_b   1.000
_cell.length_c   1.000
_cell.angle_alpha   90.00
_cell.angle_beta   90.00
_cell.angle_gamma   90.00
#
_symmetry.space_group_name_H-M   'P 1'
#
loop_
_entity.id
_entity.type
_entity.pdbx_description
1 polymer ?
#
loop_
_entity_poly.entity_id
_entity_poly.type
_entity_poly.pdbx_seq_one_letter_code
_entity_poly.pdbx_strand_id
1 'polypeptide(L)'
;MTTYEERAFKALLTREEWSREALRAVIYQEPNERDLPKISMVDVLICKMRRKLKPLGIEIGTLVGKGFFIGAAGRRRTNEIIAAERNREIAKANEVLRGQTAA
;
A
#
# COMPACT_ATOMS: atom_id res chain seq x y z
N MET A 1 5.48 7.35 0.18
CA MET A 1 5.97 6.07 0.77
C MET A 1 7.22 5.66 0.00
N THR A 2 8.03 4.72 0.50
CA THR A 2 9.14 4.14 -0.29
C THR A 2 8.63 3.02 -1.19
N THR A 3 9.39 2.64 -2.22
CA THR A 3 9.02 1.56 -3.16
C THR A 3 8.63 0.26 -2.47
N TYR A 4 9.37 -0.13 -1.42
CA TYR A 4 9.07 -1.35 -0.64
C TYR A 4 7.77 -1.23 0.17
N GLU A 5 7.51 -0.06 0.77
CA GLU A 5 6.27 0.20 1.50
C GLU A 5 5.06 0.19 0.55
N GLU A 6 5.21 0.72 -0.66
CA GLU A 6 4.17 0.69 -1.68
C GLU A 6 3.89 -0.73 -2.17
N ARG A 7 4.92 -1.54 -2.42
CA ARG A 7 4.77 -2.95 -2.79
C ARG A 7 4.06 -3.73 -1.68
N ALA A 8 4.50 -3.57 -0.44
CA ALA A 8 3.86 -4.19 0.72
C ALA A 8 2.39 -3.77 0.83
N PHE A 9 2.09 -2.48 0.65
CA PHE A 9 0.73 -1.96 0.73
C PHE A 9 -0.16 -2.52 -0.39
N LYS A 10 0.32 -2.51 -1.63
CA LYS A 10 -0.38 -3.11 -2.77
C LYS A 10 -0.67 -4.59 -2.53
N ALA A 11 0.30 -5.35 -2.02
CA ALA A 11 0.09 -6.75 -1.67
C ALA A 11 -1.04 -6.92 -0.64
N LEU A 12 -1.04 -6.16 0.46
CA LEU A 12 -2.08 -6.25 1.49
C LEU A 12 -3.51 -5.91 0.98
N LEU A 13 -3.63 -5.19 -0.13
CA LEU A 13 -4.91 -4.89 -0.75
C LEU A 13 -5.42 -6.00 -1.68
N THR A 14 -4.53 -6.85 -2.22
CA THR A 14 -4.93 -7.89 -3.20
C THR A 14 -5.53 -9.14 -2.56
N ARG A 15 -5.19 -9.43 -1.30
CA ARG A 15 -5.67 -10.62 -0.58
C ARG A 15 -6.17 -10.26 0.80
N GLU A 16 -7.00 -11.14 1.36
CA GLU A 16 -7.56 -10.98 2.70
C GLU A 16 -6.48 -10.92 3.77
N GLU A 17 -5.53 -11.86 3.74
CA GLU A 17 -4.40 -11.95 4.64
C GLU A 17 -3.11 -12.32 3.89
N TRP A 18 -1.97 -11.96 4.48
CA TRP A 18 -0.64 -12.31 3.99
C TRP A 18 0.22 -12.84 5.11
N SER A 19 0.91 -13.97 4.87
CA SER A 19 1.94 -14.44 5.77
C SER A 19 3.20 -13.58 5.71
N ARG A 20 4.00 -13.60 6.78
CA ARG A 20 5.27 -12.84 6.83
C ARG A 20 6.22 -13.28 5.71
N GLU A 21 6.31 -14.58 5.45
CA GLU A 21 7.17 -15.12 4.38
C GLU A 21 6.69 -14.70 2.99
N ALA A 22 5.38 -14.83 2.74
CA ALA A 22 4.81 -14.46 1.45
C ALA A 22 4.95 -12.96 1.19
N LEU A 23 4.74 -12.13 2.22
CA LEU A 23 4.91 -10.69 2.10
C LEU A 23 6.38 -10.31 1.86
N ARG A 24 7.32 -10.99 2.53
CA ARG A 24 8.76 -10.82 2.26
C ARG A 24 9.09 -11.11 0.80
N ALA A 25 8.65 -12.24 0.27
CA ALA A 25 8.92 -12.65 -1.11
C ALA A 25 8.39 -11.60 -2.12
N VAL A 26 7.18 -11.08 -1.88
CA VAL A 26 6.57 -10.08 -2.77
C VAL A 26 7.23 -8.69 -2.68
N ILE A 27 7.67 -8.27 -1.49
CA ILE A 27 8.31 -6.96 -1.32
C ILE A 27 9.65 -6.90 -2.05
N TYR A 28 10.48 -7.92 -1.82
CA TYR A 28 11.87 -7.90 -2.27
C TYR A 28 12.03 -8.47 -3.68
N GLN A 29 11.18 -9.40 -4.13
CA GLN A 29 11.24 -10.00 -5.47
C GLN A 29 12.64 -10.48 -5.88
N GLU A 30 13.46 -10.87 -4.91
CA GLU A 30 14.83 -11.31 -5.15
C GLU A 30 14.85 -12.79 -5.58
N PRO A 31 15.58 -13.16 -6.64
CA PRO A 31 15.65 -14.53 -7.12
C PRO A 31 16.46 -15.44 -6.19
N ASN A 32 17.35 -14.88 -5.36
CA ASN A 32 18.23 -15.64 -4.47
C ASN A 32 17.80 -15.51 -3.02
N GLU A 33 17.55 -16.65 -2.38
CA GLU A 33 17.09 -16.72 -0.99
C GLU A 33 18.16 -16.25 0.02
N ARG A 34 19.45 -16.29 -0.35
CA ARG A 34 20.58 -15.87 0.50
C ARG A 34 20.65 -14.36 0.73
N ASP A 35 20.19 -13.57 -0.23
CA ASP A 35 20.22 -12.10 -0.17
C ASP A 35 18.88 -11.51 0.30
N LEU A 36 17.88 -12.36 0.57
CA LEU A 36 16.61 -11.92 1.11
C LEU A 36 16.81 -11.29 2.49
N PRO A 37 16.29 -10.08 2.71
CA PRO A 37 16.31 -9.46 4.03
C PRO A 37 15.66 -10.33 5.09
N LYS A 38 16.10 -10.16 6.35
CA LYS A 38 15.55 -10.89 7.49
C LYS A 38 14.03 -10.73 7.54
N ILE A 39 13.31 -11.78 7.96
CA ILE A 39 11.85 -11.76 8.05
C ILE A 39 11.32 -10.64 8.96
N SER A 40 12.07 -10.28 10.00
CA SER A 40 11.78 -9.15 10.89
C SER A 40 11.76 -7.80 10.19
N MET A 41 12.37 -7.69 9.00
CA MET A 41 12.33 -6.48 8.19
C MET A 41 10.91 -6.18 7.68
N VAL A 42 10.09 -7.23 7.50
CA VAL A 42 8.66 -7.09 7.20
C VAL A 42 7.94 -6.42 8.36
N ASP A 43 8.16 -6.84 9.61
CA ASP A 43 7.54 -6.23 10.79
C ASP A 43 7.93 -4.74 10.91
N VAL A 44 9.18 -4.37 10.64
CA VAL A 44 9.63 -2.96 10.63
C VAL A 44 8.92 -2.15 9.54
N LEU A 45 8.76 -2.72 8.35
CA LEU A 45 8.01 -2.13 7.23
C LEU A 45 6.55 -1.89 7.61
N ILE A 46 5.89 -2.88 8.20
CA ILE A 46 4.50 -2.77 8.68
C ILE A 46 4.39 -1.70 9.78
N CYS A 47 5.32 -1.63 10.72
CA CYS A 47 5.35 -0.58 11.74
C CYS A 47 5.53 0.83 11.17
N LYS A 48 6.29 0.99 10.08
CA LYS A 48 6.40 2.27 9.36
C LYS A 48 5.11 2.59 8.61
N MET A 49 4.53 1.62 7.92
CA MET A 49 3.27 1.78 7.18
C MET A 49 2.11 2.16 8.10
N ARG A 50 1.96 1.49 9.26
CA ARG A 50 0.96 1.84 10.28
C ARG A 50 1.02 3.30 10.68
N ARG A 51 2.22 3.84 10.93
CA ARG A 51 2.41 5.25 11.28
C ARG A 51 1.95 6.20 10.18
N LYS A 52 2.18 5.84 8.91
CA LYS A 52 1.79 6.66 7.74
C LYS A 52 0.32 6.55 7.39
N LEU A 53 -0.29 5.37 7.62
CA LEU A 53 -1.67 5.07 7.28
C LEU A 53 -2.67 5.48 8.38
N LYS A 54 -2.21 5.56 9.64
CA LYS A 54 -3.02 6.04 10.77
C LYS A 54 -3.73 7.38 10.52
N PRO A 55 -3.06 8.46 10.03
CA PRO A 55 -3.76 9.71 9.72
C PRO A 55 -4.79 9.61 8.60
N LEU A 56 -4.72 8.58 7.76
CA LEU A 56 -5.68 8.32 6.69
C LEU A 56 -6.89 7.48 7.16
N GLY A 57 -6.87 7.01 8.41
CA GLY A 57 -7.88 6.09 8.96
C GLY A 57 -7.75 4.67 8.43
N ILE A 58 -6.57 4.27 7.95
CA ILE A 58 -6.30 2.91 7.47
C ILE A 58 -5.48 2.17 8.51
N GLU A 59 -6.01 1.05 9.01
CA GLU A 59 -5.36 0.20 10.01
C GLU A 59 -4.91 -1.14 9.41
N ILE A 60 -3.67 -1.52 9.73
CA ILE A 60 -3.11 -2.84 9.39
C ILE A 60 -3.17 -3.71 10.64
N GLY A 61 -3.99 -4.76 10.62
CA GLY A 61 -4.08 -5.75 11.68
C GLY A 61 -2.94 -6.77 11.63
N THR A 62 -2.62 -7.36 12.78
CA THR A 62 -1.74 -8.55 12.88
C THR A 62 -2.60 -9.74 13.28
N LEU A 63 -2.47 -10.84 12.55
CA LEU A 63 -2.94 -12.16 12.98
C LEU A 63 -1.76 -12.91 13.59
N VAL A 64 -1.84 -13.18 14.90
CA VAL A 64 -0.78 -13.89 15.62
C VAL A 64 -0.55 -15.27 14.98
N GLY A 65 0.72 -15.59 14.68
CA GLY A 65 1.09 -16.83 14.00
C GLY A 65 0.77 -16.90 12.50
N LYS A 66 -0.05 -16.01 11.94
CA LYS A 66 -0.43 -16.04 10.52
C LYS A 66 0.20 -14.93 9.70
N GLY A 67 0.17 -13.68 10.15
CA GLY A 67 0.75 -12.54 9.42
C GLY A 67 -0.06 -11.25 9.55
N PHE A 68 -0.33 -10.58 8.43
CA PHE A 68 -0.92 -9.24 8.40
C PHE A 68 -2.14 -9.15 7.47
N PHE A 69 -3.05 -8.24 7.80
CA PHE A 69 -4.25 -7.99 7.00
C PHE A 69 -4.69 -6.53 7.07
N ILE A 70 -5.52 -6.13 6.11
CA ILE A 70 -6.27 -4.87 6.15
C ILE A 70 -7.74 -5.24 6.16
N GLY A 71 -8.48 -4.79 7.18
CA GLY A 71 -9.91 -5.05 7.30
C GLY A 71 -10.72 -4.39 6.18
N ALA A 72 -11.97 -4.83 6.01
CA ALA A 72 -12.86 -4.30 4.97
C ALA A 72 -13.01 -2.76 5.03
N ALA A 73 -13.08 -2.18 6.24
CA ALA A 73 -13.14 -0.74 6.42
C ALA A 73 -11.88 -0.02 5.90
N GLY A 74 -10.69 -0.55 6.21
CA GLY A 74 -9.42 -0.01 5.71
C GLY A 74 -9.31 -0.08 4.19
N ARG A 75 -9.80 -1.17 3.58
CA ARG A 75 -9.83 -1.30 2.11
C ARG A 75 -10.79 -0.30 1.47
N ARG A 76 -12.01 -0.15 1.99
CA ARG A 76 -12.96 0.87 1.52
C ARG A 76 -12.35 2.26 1.58
N ARG A 77 -11.77 2.60 2.74
CA ARG A 77 -11.11 3.90 2.94
C ARG A 77 -9.97 4.14 1.95
N THR A 78 -9.19 3.10 1.68
CA THR A 78 -8.11 3.17 0.68
C THR A 78 -8.66 3.47 -0.71
N ASN A 79 -9.71 2.76 -1.13
CA ASN A 79 -10.36 2.97 -2.43
C ASN A 79 -10.98 4.37 -2.55
N GLU A 80 -11.61 4.89 -1.50
CA GLU A 80 -12.15 6.25 -1.44
C GLU A 80 -11.06 7.30 -1.66
N ILE A 81 -9.93 7.16 -0.98
CA ILE A 81 -8.81 8.09 -1.10
C ILE A 81 -8.22 8.04 -2.51
N ILE A 82 -8.00 6.85 -3.05
CA ILE A 82 -7.47 6.67 -4.41
C ILE A 82 -8.41 7.27 -5.44
N ALA A 83 -9.72 7.04 -5.32
CA ALA A 83 -10.72 7.60 -6.22
C ALA A 83 -10.78 9.14 -6.12
N ALA A 84 -10.73 9.69 -4.92
CA ALA A 84 -10.73 11.13 -4.71
C ALA A 84 -9.51 11.82 -5.32
N GLU A 85 -8.31 11.26 -5.13
CA GLU A 85 -7.09 11.78 -5.74
C GLU A 85 -7.15 11.68 -7.26
N ARG A 86 -7.59 10.53 -7.80
CA ARG A 86 -7.76 10.35 -9.25
C ARG A 86 -8.72 11.36 -9.87
N ASN A 87 -9.85 11.63 -9.20
CA ASN A 87 -10.82 12.62 -9.66
C ASN A 87 -10.25 14.04 -9.64
N ARG A 88 -9.43 14.40 -8.64
CA ARG A 88 -8.73 15.69 -8.60
C ARG A 88 -7.72 15.84 -9.74
N GLU A 89 -6.98 14.79 -10.06
CA GLU A 89 -6.05 14.79 -11.19
C GLU A 89 -6.79 14.98 -12.52
N ILE A 90 -7.90 14.27 -12.73
CA ILE A 90 -8.73 14.40 -13.93
C ILE A 90 -9.31 15.82 -14.04
N ALA A 91 -9.79 16.39 -12.94
CA ALA A 91 -10.32 17.75 -12.92
C ALA A 91 -9.25 18.78 -13.34
N LYS A 92 -8.03 18.67 -12.80
CA LYS A 92 -6.89 19.51 -13.20
C LYS A 92 -6.53 19.34 -14.67
N ALA A 93 -6.48 18.11 -15.17
CA ALA A 93 -6.16 17.83 -16.58
C ALA A 93 -7.20 18.45 -17.52
N ASN A 94 -8.49 18.34 -17.18
CA ASN A 94 -9.58 18.95 -17.96
C ASN A 94 -9.52 20.48 -17.96
N GLU A 95 -9.10 21.09 -16.86
CA GLU A 95 -8.90 22.55 -16.77
C GLU A 95 -7.76 23.03 -17.68
N VAL A 96 -6.64 22.31 -17.71
CA VAL A 96 -5.51 22.61 -18.61
C VAL A 96 -5.92 22.49 -20.08
N LEU A 97 -6.66 21.43 -20.46
CA LEU A 97 -7.13 21.23 -21.83
C LEU A 97 -8.09 22.34 -22.29
N ARG A 98 -8.95 22.84 -21.40
CA ARG A 98 -9.83 23.98 -21.67
C ARG A 98 -9.07 25.30 -21.82
N GLY A 99 -7.97 25.49 -21.09
CA GLY A 99 -7.10 26.66 -21.22
C GLY A 99 -6.26 26.66 -22.50
N GLN A 100 -5.89 25.48 -23.01
CA GLN A 100 -5.09 25.34 -24.24
C GLN A 100 -5.89 25.48 -25.54
N THR A 101 -7.21 25.37 -25.50
CA THR A 101 -8.10 25.50 -26.67
C THR A 101 -8.65 26.92 -26.87
N ALA A 102 -8.29 27.87 -26.00
CA ALA A 102 -8.72 29.26 -26.02
C ALA A 102 -7.63 30.27 -26.46
N ALA A 103 -6.50 29.78 -26.98
CA ALA A 103 -5.40 30.57 -27.55
C ALA A 103 -5.21 30.22 -29.03
#